data_AF-A0A0C2WBM7-F1
#
_entry.id   AF-A0A0C2WBM7-F1
#
_cell.length_a   1.000
_cell.length_b   1.000
_cell.length_c   1.000
_cell.angle_alpha   90.00
_cell.angle_beta   90.00
_cell.angle_gamma   90.00
#
_symmetry.space_group_name_H-M   'P 1'
#
loop_
_entity.id
_entity.type
_entity.pdbx_description
1 polymer ?
#
loop_
_entity_poly.entity_id
_entity_poly.type
_entity_poly.pdbx_seq_one_letter_code
_entity_poly.pdbx_strand_id
1 'polypeptide(L)'
;MIDAQTLESRPESHSLNSSVPTIRRWRPGSCVWCGDDNSVDMFRNEPRCGKCRENEGIIDDAKRFLGMYGLRPLGGTLQSDDDEEREYRVNAREARRVLNEIRMDVLPDAAAVRKAIRPRAATVVADTSPARASRPASTGTATRVAAPVKTDTVDIDTLQARVLGLLDQLGSIDEQIKVAELAQGLPARARLSDLNKQKATVLRTLAALEKARIAASN
;
A
#
# COMPACT_ATOMS: atom_id res chain seq x y z
N MET A 1 38.92 -55.57 42.11
CA MET A 1 37.85 -55.79 43.11
C MET A 1 37.54 -54.42 43.70
N ILE A 2 36.42 -53.72 43.47
CA ILE A 2 35.08 -53.99 42.92
C ILE A 2 34.58 -52.67 42.31
N ASP A 3 33.77 -52.75 41.24
CA ASP A 3 33.08 -51.66 40.54
C ASP A 3 32.12 -50.85 41.41
N ALA A 4 31.95 -49.56 41.09
CA ALA A 4 30.84 -48.74 41.55
C ALA A 4 30.20 -47.99 40.37
N GLN A 5 28.91 -48.26 40.20
CA GLN A 5 28.03 -47.94 39.10
C GLN A 5 27.52 -46.49 39.11
N THR A 6 27.40 -45.92 37.90
CA THR A 6 26.31 -45.07 37.37
C THR A 6 25.51 -44.15 38.30
N LEU A 7 25.54 -42.85 37.99
CA LEU A 7 24.36 -41.96 38.03
C LEU A 7 24.62 -40.74 37.12
N GLU A 8 24.45 -40.94 35.81
CA GLU A 8 24.25 -39.84 34.86
C GLU A 8 22.83 -39.30 35.06
N SER A 9 22.73 -38.17 35.75
CA SER A 9 21.48 -37.40 35.84
C SER A 9 21.26 -36.67 34.52
N ARG A 10 20.50 -37.30 33.61
CA ARG A 10 19.94 -36.68 32.41
C ARG A 10 18.96 -35.58 32.85
N PRO A 11 19.17 -34.29 32.54
CA PRO A 11 18.12 -33.30 32.75
C PRO A 11 16.98 -33.57 31.77
N GLU A 12 15.79 -33.51 32.34
CA GLU A 12 14.51 -33.80 31.73
C GLU A 12 14.33 -33.01 30.43
N SER A 13 14.11 -33.76 29.36
CA SER A 13 13.63 -33.23 28.10
C SER A 13 12.27 -32.57 28.36
N HIS A 14 12.25 -31.25 28.51
CA HIS A 14 11.05 -30.45 28.35
C HIS A 14 10.45 -30.80 26.99
N SER A 15 9.37 -31.58 27.04
CA SER A 15 8.54 -31.93 25.89
C SER A 15 7.85 -30.66 25.40
N LEU A 16 8.58 -29.85 24.65
CA LEU A 16 8.02 -28.87 23.74
C LEU A 16 7.43 -29.69 22.59
N ASN A 17 6.14 -29.99 22.71
CA ASN A 17 5.22 -30.37 21.64
C ASN A 17 5.93 -30.53 20.30
N SER A 18 6.52 -31.71 20.09
CA SER A 18 7.02 -32.11 18.78
C SER A 18 5.80 -32.29 17.91
N SER A 19 5.35 -31.15 17.39
CA SER A 19 4.21 -31.02 16.52
C SER A 19 4.66 -31.72 15.26
N VAL A 20 4.31 -33.00 15.13
CA VAL A 20 4.30 -33.70 13.85
C VAL A 20 3.80 -32.67 12.83
N PRO A 21 4.55 -32.38 11.74
CA PRO A 21 4.11 -31.43 10.73
C PRO A 21 2.84 -32.01 10.13
N THR A 22 1.73 -31.70 10.76
CA THR A 22 0.41 -32.05 10.28
C THR A 22 0.32 -31.25 9.00
N ILE A 23 0.41 -31.91 7.86
CA ILE A 23 0.34 -31.28 6.54
C ILE A 23 -0.85 -30.34 6.58
N ARG A 24 -0.58 -29.03 6.70
CA ARG A 24 -1.63 -28.05 6.91
C ARG A 24 -2.41 -27.99 5.61
N ARG A 25 -3.69 -28.33 5.67
CA ARG A 25 -4.60 -28.31 4.52
C ARG A 25 -5.70 -27.29 4.79
N TRP A 26 -5.97 -26.45 3.80
CA TRP A 26 -6.94 -25.40 3.93
C TRP A 26 -8.34 -26.00 4.08
N ARG A 27 -9.12 -25.40 4.97
CA ARG A 27 -10.53 -25.72 5.20
C ARG A 27 -11.37 -24.44 5.11
N PRO A 28 -12.64 -24.53 4.68
CA PRO A 28 -13.57 -23.41 4.79
C PRO A 28 -13.57 -22.86 6.23
N GLY A 29 -13.35 -21.56 6.38
CA GLY A 29 -13.24 -20.91 7.71
C GLY A 29 -11.82 -20.88 8.29
N SER A 30 -10.81 -21.42 7.61
CA SER A 30 -9.39 -21.26 7.96
C SER A 30 -8.68 -20.23 7.09
N CYS A 31 -7.54 -19.72 7.56
CA CYS A 31 -6.66 -18.82 6.82
C CYS A 31 -6.17 -19.48 5.52
N VAL A 32 -6.33 -18.78 4.39
CA VAL A 32 -5.92 -19.20 3.04
C VAL A 32 -4.39 -19.34 2.90
N TRP A 33 -3.62 -18.67 3.75
CA TRP A 33 -2.15 -18.65 3.64
C TRP A 33 -1.46 -19.73 4.49
N CYS A 34 -1.81 -19.80 5.79
CA CYS A 34 -1.16 -20.70 6.74
C CYS A 34 -2.05 -21.88 7.18
N GLY A 35 -3.31 -21.91 6.78
CA GLY A 35 -4.26 -22.99 7.11
C GLY A 35 -4.71 -23.01 8.57
N ASP A 36 -4.33 -22.00 9.35
CA ASP A 36 -4.70 -21.87 10.75
C ASP A 36 -6.13 -21.32 10.88
N ASP A 37 -6.89 -21.85 11.84
CA ASP A 37 -8.23 -21.39 12.22
C ASP A 37 -8.19 -20.42 13.41
N ASN A 38 -7.05 -20.35 14.12
CA ASN A 38 -6.86 -19.41 15.21
C ASN A 38 -7.04 -17.96 14.74
N SER A 39 -7.89 -17.24 15.47
CA SER A 39 -8.22 -15.81 15.21
C SER A 39 -8.95 -15.54 13.89
N VAL A 40 -9.39 -16.55 13.13
CA VAL A 40 -10.22 -16.35 11.92
C VAL A 40 -11.65 -15.94 12.29
N ASP A 41 -12.14 -16.32 13.48
CA ASP A 41 -13.47 -15.89 13.95
C ASP A 41 -13.62 -14.37 14.06
N MET A 42 -12.55 -13.64 14.35
CA MET A 42 -12.54 -12.17 14.34
C MET A 42 -12.61 -11.57 12.92
N PHE A 43 -12.35 -12.38 11.89
CA PHE A 43 -12.23 -11.99 10.49
C PHE A 43 -12.97 -12.96 9.56
N ARG A 44 -14.15 -13.46 9.95
CA ARG A 44 -14.91 -14.54 9.26
C ARG A 44 -15.11 -14.36 7.74
N ASN A 45 -15.03 -13.14 7.24
CA ASN A 45 -15.21 -12.81 5.82
C ASN A 45 -13.89 -12.58 5.07
N GLU A 46 -12.75 -12.62 5.76
CA GLU A 46 -11.44 -12.28 5.21
C GLU A 46 -10.62 -13.56 4.97
N PRO A 47 -9.87 -13.68 3.86
CA PRO A 47 -9.11 -14.88 3.54
C PRO A 47 -7.89 -15.10 4.46
N ARG A 48 -7.51 -14.17 5.34
CA ARG A 48 -6.29 -14.26 6.17
C ARG A 48 -6.56 -14.07 7.65
N CYS A 49 -5.89 -14.85 8.50
CA CYS A 49 -5.91 -14.69 9.96
C CYS A 49 -5.12 -13.45 10.41
N GLY A 50 -5.33 -13.03 11.66
CA GLY A 50 -4.67 -11.87 12.26
C GLY A 50 -3.15 -11.88 12.12
N LYS A 51 -2.49 -13.01 12.43
CA LYS A 51 -1.03 -13.14 12.31
C LYS A 51 -0.53 -12.94 10.87
N CYS A 52 -1.21 -13.49 9.88
CA CYS A 52 -0.83 -13.29 8.47
C CYS A 52 -1.00 -11.83 8.07
N ARG A 53 -2.10 -11.19 8.50
CA ARG A 53 -2.39 -9.79 8.21
C ARG A 53 -1.40 -8.83 8.86
N GLU A 54 -0.98 -9.09 10.09
CA GLU A 54 0.01 -8.29 10.79
C GLU A 54 1.34 -8.27 10.03
N ASN A 55 1.84 -9.44 9.63
CA ASN A 55 3.08 -9.53 8.84
C ASN A 55 2.93 -8.89 7.45
N GLU A 56 1.78 -9.02 6.80
CA GLU A 56 1.51 -8.30 5.55
C GLU A 56 1.45 -6.79 5.74
N GLY A 57 0.83 -6.33 6.82
CA GLY A 57 0.78 -4.93 7.22
C GLY A 57 2.18 -4.35 7.38
N ILE A 58 3.07 -5.04 8.10
CA ILE A 58 4.48 -4.64 8.25
C ILE A 58 5.17 -4.49 6.89
N ILE A 59 4.92 -5.43 5.97
CA ILE A 59 5.51 -5.37 4.61
C ILE A 59 4.95 -4.19 3.82
N ASP A 60 3.65 -3.94 3.90
CA ASP A 60 2.99 -2.88 3.15
C ASP A 60 3.32 -1.49 3.72
N ASP A 61 3.43 -1.36 5.04
CA ASP A 61 3.91 -0.15 5.70
C ASP A 61 5.34 0.18 5.28
N ALA A 62 6.22 -0.83 5.21
CA ALA A 62 7.57 -0.64 4.69
C ALA A 62 7.59 -0.25 3.20
N LYS A 63 6.72 -0.83 2.35
CA LYS A 63 6.61 -0.38 0.94
C LYS A 63 6.14 1.07 0.86
N ARG A 64 5.16 1.45 1.68
CA ARG A 64 4.62 2.80 1.72
C ARG A 64 5.67 3.81 2.17
N PHE A 65 6.43 3.49 3.21
CA PHE A 65 7.55 4.29 3.69
C PHE A 65 8.58 4.51 2.57
N LEU A 66 9.06 3.43 1.96
CA LEU A 66 10.05 3.52 0.88
C LEU A 66 9.51 4.31 -0.33
N GLY A 67 8.24 4.11 -0.69
CA GLY A 67 7.59 4.85 -1.76
C GLY A 67 7.45 6.35 -1.46
N MET A 68 7.11 6.71 -0.22
CA MET A 68 7.00 8.10 0.23
C MET A 68 8.34 8.84 0.11
N TYR A 69 9.43 8.18 0.48
CA TYR A 69 10.78 8.76 0.45
C TYR A 69 11.51 8.54 -0.89
N GLY A 70 10.86 7.92 -1.89
CA GLY A 70 11.49 7.62 -3.19
C GLY A 70 12.68 6.66 -3.10
N LEU A 71 12.73 5.84 -2.06
CA LEU A 71 13.82 4.93 -1.75
C LEU A 71 13.76 3.67 -2.64
N ARG A 72 14.85 2.92 -2.66
CA ARG A 72 14.93 1.64 -3.39
C ARG A 72 13.88 0.66 -2.85
N PRO A 73 13.11 -0.03 -3.72
CA PRO A 73 12.11 -1.02 -3.31
C PRO A 73 12.65 -2.15 -2.41
N LEU A 74 11.73 -2.78 -1.66
CA LEU A 74 12.02 -3.98 -0.86
C LEU A 74 12.52 -5.14 -1.74
N GLY A 75 13.44 -5.94 -1.21
CA GLY A 75 13.99 -7.13 -1.88
C GLY A 75 15.43 -6.98 -2.39
N GLY A 76 16.04 -5.80 -2.21
CA GLY A 76 17.47 -5.59 -2.40
C GLY A 76 18.29 -5.79 -1.12
N THR A 77 19.37 -5.02 -0.97
CA THR A 77 20.23 -4.99 0.21
C THR A 77 19.50 -4.44 1.45
N LEU A 78 19.95 -4.87 2.64
CA LEU A 78 19.61 -4.21 3.91
C LEU A 78 20.43 -2.94 4.18
N GLN A 79 21.43 -2.66 3.34
CA GLN A 79 22.23 -1.44 3.45
C GLN A 79 21.33 -0.22 3.26
N SER A 80 21.36 0.69 4.23
CA SER A 80 20.77 2.02 4.20
C SER A 80 21.70 2.98 4.94
N ASP A 81 21.70 4.24 4.53
CA ASP A 81 22.48 5.30 5.18
C ASP A 81 21.73 5.94 6.36
N ASP A 82 20.51 5.48 6.61
CA ASP A 82 19.59 5.97 7.64
C ASP A 82 19.03 4.80 8.47
N ASP A 83 18.99 4.98 9.78
CA ASP A 83 18.56 3.96 10.74
C ASP A 83 17.07 3.66 10.66
N GLU A 84 16.23 4.67 10.41
CA GLU A 84 14.78 4.50 10.26
C GLU A 84 14.49 3.66 9.00
N GLU A 85 15.16 3.96 7.87
CA GLU A 85 15.08 3.11 6.68
C GLU A 85 15.50 1.66 6.97
N ARG A 86 16.57 1.48 7.76
CA ARG A 86 17.10 0.16 8.11
C ARG A 86 16.07 -0.68 8.85
N GLU A 87 15.36 -0.07 9.80
CA GLU A 87 14.30 -0.72 10.58
C GLU A 87 13.17 -1.24 9.68
N TYR A 88 12.65 -0.41 8.78
CA TYR A 88 11.61 -0.86 7.83
C TYR A 88 12.08 -2.00 6.93
N ARG A 89 13.34 -1.97 6.46
CA ARG A 89 13.91 -3.05 5.64
C ARG A 89 14.05 -4.36 6.43
N VAL A 90 14.52 -4.29 7.67
CA VAL A 90 14.69 -5.46 8.54
C VAL A 90 13.34 -6.06 8.90
N ASN A 91 12.39 -5.24 9.35
CA ASN A 91 11.05 -5.68 9.75
C ASN A 91 10.31 -6.33 8.59
N ALA A 92 10.36 -5.73 7.39
CA ALA A 92 9.75 -6.31 6.21
C ALA A 92 10.40 -7.64 5.78
N ARG A 93 11.71 -7.80 5.96
CA ARG A 93 12.41 -9.06 5.67
C ARG A 93 12.01 -10.15 6.66
N GLU A 94 11.95 -9.81 7.95
CA GLU A 94 11.52 -10.74 8.99
C GLU A 94 10.07 -11.16 8.80
N ALA A 95 9.17 -10.21 8.53
CA ALA A 95 7.76 -10.51 8.23
C ALA A 95 7.61 -11.42 6.99
N ARG A 96 8.42 -11.22 5.94
CA ARG A 96 8.46 -12.12 4.78
C ARG A 96 8.97 -13.51 5.15
N ARG A 97 10.01 -13.61 5.99
CA ARG A 97 10.53 -14.89 6.48
C ARG A 97 9.44 -15.65 7.22
N VAL A 98 8.78 -15.00 8.18
CA VAL A 98 7.68 -15.58 8.96
C VAL A 98 6.53 -16.03 8.05
N LEU A 99 6.11 -15.20 7.10
CA LEU A 99 5.05 -15.56 6.15
C LEU A 99 5.45 -16.78 5.29
N ASN A 100 6.70 -16.87 4.86
CA ASN A 100 7.18 -18.01 4.07
C ASN A 100 7.29 -19.29 4.91
N GLU A 101 7.72 -19.19 6.18
CA GLU A 101 7.81 -20.33 7.10
C GLU A 101 6.44 -20.93 7.43
N ILE A 102 5.42 -20.10 7.59
CA ILE A 102 4.05 -20.57 7.90
C ILE A 102 3.22 -20.84 6.65
N ARG A 103 3.78 -20.58 5.46
CA ARG A 103 3.05 -20.76 4.20
C ARG A 103 2.75 -22.23 4.00
N MET A 104 1.51 -22.53 3.66
CA MET A 104 1.15 -23.88 3.24
C MET A 104 1.79 -24.27 1.92
N ASP A 105 2.16 -25.55 1.77
CA ASP A 105 2.76 -26.08 0.53
C ASP A 105 1.80 -25.97 -0.66
N VAL A 106 0.52 -26.25 -0.42
CA VAL A 106 -0.54 -26.19 -1.44
C VAL A 106 -1.55 -25.13 -1.03
N LEU A 107 -1.57 -24.02 -1.78
CA LEU A 107 -2.58 -22.97 -1.60
C LEU A 107 -3.94 -23.45 -2.17
N PRO A 108 -5.06 -23.07 -1.53
CA PRO A 108 -6.38 -23.41 -2.03
C PRO A 108 -6.70 -22.64 -3.31
N ASP A 109 -7.55 -23.23 -4.15
CA ASP A 109 -8.06 -22.59 -5.37
C ASP A 109 -8.95 -21.37 -5.03
N ALA A 110 -8.76 -20.27 -5.77
CA ALA A 110 -9.49 -19.03 -5.59
C ALA A 110 -11.01 -19.18 -5.80
N ALA A 111 -11.47 -20.12 -6.63
CA ALA A 111 -12.90 -20.40 -6.76
C ALA A 111 -13.47 -21.07 -5.50
N ALA A 112 -12.73 -22.03 -4.91
CA ALA A 112 -13.10 -22.67 -3.64
C ALA A 112 -13.15 -21.67 -2.48
N VAL A 113 -12.17 -20.76 -2.39
CA VAL A 113 -12.16 -19.69 -1.39
C VAL A 113 -13.39 -18.77 -1.53
N ARG A 114 -13.67 -18.29 -2.75
CA ARG A 114 -14.84 -17.43 -3.01
C ARG A 114 -16.17 -18.12 -2.66
N LYS A 115 -16.31 -19.42 -2.96
CA LYS A 115 -17.50 -20.20 -2.61
C LYS A 115 -17.69 -20.36 -1.11
N ALA A 116 -16.59 -20.49 -0.36
CA ALA A 116 -16.62 -20.63 1.10
C ALA A 116 -16.89 -19.31 1.83
N ILE A 117 -16.38 -18.18 1.32
CA ILE A 117 -16.58 -16.84 1.91
C ILE A 117 -17.98 -16.28 1.60
N ARG A 118 -18.60 -16.70 0.48
CA ARG A 118 -19.92 -16.20 0.11
C ARG A 118 -20.90 -16.45 1.28
N PRO A 119 -21.56 -15.40 1.80
CA PRO A 119 -22.54 -15.58 2.86
C PRO A 119 -23.58 -16.57 2.35
N ARG A 120 -23.69 -17.73 3.02
CA ARG A 120 -24.81 -18.65 2.80
C ARG A 120 -26.06 -17.90 3.25
N ALA A 121 -26.71 -17.20 2.32
CA ALA A 121 -28.09 -16.80 2.48
C ALA A 121 -28.85 -18.07 2.89
N ALA A 122 -29.55 -17.99 4.02
CA ALA A 122 -30.39 -19.07 4.51
C ALA A 122 -31.19 -19.63 3.33
N THR A 123 -31.19 -20.95 3.21
CA THR A 123 -32.01 -21.71 2.27
C THR A 123 -33.46 -21.26 2.38
N VAL A 124 -33.88 -20.32 1.53
CA VAL A 124 -35.29 -20.09 1.24
C VAL A 124 -35.69 -21.26 0.37
N VAL A 125 -36.56 -22.10 0.92
CA VAL A 125 -37.24 -23.18 0.21
C VAL A 125 -37.84 -22.59 -1.07
N ALA A 126 -37.63 -23.30 -2.18
CA ALA A 126 -38.06 -22.91 -3.51
C ALA A 126 -39.55 -22.60 -3.56
N ASP A 127 -39.93 -21.57 -4.33
CA ASP A 127 -41.08 -21.72 -5.21
C ASP A 127 -40.86 -20.95 -6.53
N THR A 128 -41.05 -21.70 -7.62
CA THR A 128 -41.39 -21.30 -9.00
C THR A 128 -40.77 -20.06 -9.66
N SER A 129 -39.81 -20.31 -10.56
CA SER A 129 -39.81 -19.96 -12.02
C SER A 129 -40.07 -18.52 -12.54
N PRO A 130 -39.63 -18.21 -13.78
CA PRO A 130 -38.78 -17.06 -14.06
C PRO A 130 -39.53 -15.83 -14.58
N ALA A 131 -39.05 -14.64 -14.23
CA ALA A 131 -39.38 -13.41 -14.93
C ALA A 131 -38.10 -12.69 -15.36
N ARG A 132 -37.83 -12.78 -16.66
CA ARG A 132 -36.97 -11.88 -17.42
C ARG A 132 -37.46 -10.45 -17.17
N ALA A 133 -36.76 -9.70 -16.33
CA ALA A 133 -37.00 -8.27 -16.13
C ALA A 133 -35.79 -7.48 -16.61
N SER A 134 -36.10 -6.60 -17.55
CA SER A 134 -35.21 -5.79 -18.38
C SER A 134 -34.21 -4.94 -17.59
N ARG A 135 -33.02 -4.81 -18.16
CA ARG A 135 -32.04 -3.74 -17.84
C ARG A 135 -32.76 -2.39 -17.85
N PRO A 136 -32.65 -1.56 -16.80
CA PRO A 136 -32.68 -0.12 -17.01
C PRO A 136 -31.27 0.29 -17.44
N ALA A 137 -31.16 0.73 -18.69
CA ALA A 137 -30.04 1.54 -19.13
C ALA A 137 -30.06 2.80 -18.26
N SER A 138 -29.03 2.99 -17.43
CA SER A 138 -28.79 4.24 -16.74
C SER A 138 -28.55 5.31 -17.80
N THR A 139 -29.57 6.14 -18.01
CA THR A 139 -29.53 7.37 -18.77
C THR A 139 -28.32 8.17 -18.31
N GLY A 140 -27.30 8.25 -19.18
CA GLY A 140 -26.18 9.16 -18.99
C GLY A 140 -26.72 10.57 -18.96
N THR A 141 -26.73 11.17 -17.79
CA THR A 141 -26.98 12.60 -17.62
C THR A 141 -25.79 13.32 -18.26
N ALA A 142 -25.96 13.66 -19.54
CA ALA A 142 -25.10 14.60 -20.22
C ALA A 142 -25.26 15.97 -19.55
N THR A 143 -24.44 16.23 -18.54
CA THR A 143 -24.26 17.58 -18.01
C THR A 143 -23.52 18.38 -19.07
N ARG A 144 -24.33 19.12 -19.83
CA ARG A 144 -24.02 20.30 -20.65
C ARG A 144 -22.53 20.55 -20.85
N VAL A 145 -22.05 20.23 -22.05
CA VAL A 145 -20.92 20.91 -22.65
C VAL A 145 -21.18 22.41 -22.52
N ALA A 146 -20.41 23.07 -21.66
CA ALA A 146 -20.39 24.51 -21.60
C ALA A 146 -20.09 25.02 -23.00
N ALA A 147 -20.92 25.95 -23.48
CA ALA A 147 -20.71 26.67 -24.72
C ALA A 147 -19.25 27.17 -24.79
N PRO A 148 -18.64 27.24 -25.98
CA PRO A 148 -17.34 27.87 -26.11
C PRO A 148 -17.47 29.29 -25.56
N VAL A 149 -16.80 29.54 -24.43
CA VAL A 149 -16.59 30.88 -23.92
C VAL A 149 -15.93 31.62 -25.07
N LYS A 150 -16.63 32.63 -25.60
CA LYS A 150 -16.05 33.57 -26.55
C LYS A 150 -14.73 34.01 -25.95
N THR A 151 -13.66 33.89 -26.73
CA THR A 151 -12.36 34.46 -26.44
C THR A 151 -12.49 35.98 -26.51
N ASP A 152 -13.20 36.55 -25.54
CA ASP A 152 -13.11 37.97 -25.25
C ASP A 152 -11.69 38.18 -24.75
N THR A 153 -10.92 38.87 -25.60
CA THR A 153 -9.67 39.58 -25.30
C THR A 153 -8.96 39.09 -24.04
N VAL A 154 -7.91 38.30 -24.23
CA VAL A 154 -6.98 37.95 -23.15
C VAL A 154 -6.59 39.25 -22.42
N ASP A 155 -7.11 39.42 -21.21
CA ASP A 155 -6.84 40.59 -20.39
C ASP A 155 -5.38 40.52 -19.91
N ILE A 156 -4.53 41.29 -20.58
CA ILE A 156 -3.08 41.30 -20.37
C ILE A 156 -2.74 41.70 -18.94
N ASP A 157 -3.54 42.56 -18.30
CA ASP A 157 -3.33 43.01 -16.93
C ASP A 157 -3.60 41.87 -15.94
N THR A 158 -4.67 41.09 -16.16
CA THR A 158 -4.94 39.88 -15.35
C THR A 158 -3.88 38.80 -15.53
N LEU A 159 -3.34 38.65 -16.74
CA LEU A 159 -2.22 37.75 -17.00
C LEU A 159 -0.95 38.21 -16.26
N GLN A 160 -0.62 39.50 -16.31
CA GLN A 160 0.52 40.06 -15.59
C GLN A 160 0.39 39.85 -14.08
N ALA A 161 -0.78 40.13 -13.50
CA ALA A 161 -1.02 39.90 -12.07
C ALA A 161 -0.80 38.43 -11.68
N ARG A 162 -1.27 37.49 -12.52
CA ARG A 162 -1.07 36.04 -12.29
C ARG A 162 0.40 35.63 -12.42
N VAL A 163 1.14 36.18 -13.38
CA VAL A 163 2.57 35.93 -13.54
C VAL A 163 3.34 36.45 -12.33
N LEU A 164 3.06 37.68 -11.87
CA LEU A 164 3.69 38.26 -10.69
C LEU A 164 3.43 37.40 -9.44
N GLY A 165 2.19 36.95 -9.22
CA GLY A 165 1.86 36.06 -8.11
C GLY A 165 2.58 34.70 -8.19
N LEU A 166 2.73 34.13 -9.38
CA LEU A 166 3.48 32.87 -9.57
C LEU A 166 4.99 33.07 -9.37
N LEU A 167 5.55 34.23 -9.71
CA LEU A 167 6.96 34.56 -9.45
C LEU A 167 7.24 34.75 -7.96
N ASP A 168 6.33 35.40 -7.22
CA ASP A 168 6.43 35.51 -5.77
C ASP A 168 6.33 34.14 -5.09
N GLN A 169 5.38 33.30 -5.54
CA GLN A 169 5.28 31.92 -5.10
C GLN A 169 6.57 31.12 -5.40
N LEU A 170 7.20 31.33 -6.55
CA LEU A 170 8.46 30.69 -6.92
C LEU A 170 9.60 31.12 -5.97
N GLY A 171 9.67 32.42 -5.63
CA GLY A 171 10.63 32.95 -4.66
C GLY A 171 10.46 32.32 -3.27
N SER A 172 9.22 32.22 -2.79
CA SER A 172 8.93 31.55 -1.50
C SER A 172 9.33 30.07 -1.51
N ILE A 173 9.09 29.35 -2.61
CA ILE A 173 9.51 27.95 -2.75
C ILE A 173 11.05 27.84 -2.74
N ASP A 174 11.77 28.74 -3.42
CA ASP A 174 13.23 28.75 -3.43
C ASP A 174 13.84 29.04 -2.05
N GLU A 175 13.22 29.90 -1.24
CA GLU A 175 13.61 30.10 0.15
C GLU A 175 13.38 28.85 1.00
N GLN A 176 12.22 28.20 0.85
CA GLN A 176 11.92 26.94 1.55
C GLN A 176 12.88 25.82 1.15
N ILE A 177 13.31 25.77 -0.12
CA ILE A 177 14.33 24.81 -0.59
C ILE A 177 15.65 25.07 0.14
N LYS A 178 16.15 26.31 0.20
CA LYS A 178 17.39 26.64 0.91
C LYS A 178 17.35 26.23 2.39
N VAL A 179 16.22 26.45 3.06
CA VAL A 179 16.05 26.02 4.46
C VAL A 179 16.04 24.50 4.58
N ALA A 180 15.36 23.81 3.65
CA ALA A 180 15.28 22.36 3.67
C ALA A 180 16.59 21.65 3.26
N GLU A 181 17.45 22.29 2.46
CA GLU A 181 18.80 21.80 2.10
C GLU A 181 19.74 21.75 3.32
N LEU A 182 19.54 22.65 4.28
CA LEU A 182 20.29 22.67 5.54
C LEU A 182 19.79 21.61 6.53
N ALA A 183 18.57 21.09 6.35
CA ALA A 183 18.01 20.07 7.21
C ALA A 183 18.52 18.67 6.80
N GLN A 184 18.84 17.84 7.80
CA GLN A 184 19.32 16.48 7.59
C GLN A 184 18.20 15.45 7.81
N GLY A 185 18.32 14.28 7.18
CA GLY A 185 17.43 13.14 7.35
C GLY A 185 16.36 12.95 6.26
N LEU A 186 15.70 11.80 6.30
CA LEU A 186 14.60 11.42 5.42
C LEU A 186 13.46 12.45 5.31
N PRO A 187 12.90 13.00 6.41
CA PRO A 187 11.84 14.00 6.31
C PRO A 187 12.29 15.27 5.58
N ALA A 188 13.55 15.68 5.73
CA ALA A 188 14.11 16.80 4.98
C ALA A 188 14.21 16.48 3.48
N ARG A 189 14.70 15.30 3.12
CA ARG A 189 14.78 14.84 1.72
C ARG A 189 13.41 14.72 1.04
N ALA A 190 12.39 14.21 1.73
CA ALA A 190 11.02 14.17 1.20
C ALA A 190 10.47 15.58 0.94
N ARG A 191 10.61 16.48 1.92
CA ARG A 191 10.20 17.89 1.77
C ARG A 191 10.92 18.55 0.60
N LEU A 192 12.23 18.35 0.45
CA LEU A 192 12.99 18.85 -0.71
C LEU A 192 12.47 18.31 -2.04
N SER A 193 12.17 17.02 -2.12
CA SER A 193 11.59 16.41 -3.32
C SER A 193 10.24 17.05 -3.69
N ASP A 194 9.37 17.27 -2.70
CA ASP A 194 8.06 17.86 -2.93
C ASP A 194 8.15 19.35 -3.31
N LEU A 195 9.02 20.12 -2.67
CA LEU A 195 9.30 21.52 -3.05
C LEU A 195 9.83 21.61 -4.48
N ASN A 196 10.72 20.69 -4.89
CA ASN A 196 11.21 20.63 -6.28
C ASN A 196 10.09 20.29 -7.28
N LYS A 197 9.14 19.41 -6.95
CA LYS A 197 7.96 19.14 -7.79
C LYS A 197 7.05 20.36 -7.90
N GLN A 198 6.85 21.10 -6.80
CA GLN A 198 6.08 22.35 -6.81
C GLN A 198 6.74 23.39 -7.70
N LYS A 199 8.06 23.62 -7.53
CA LYS A 199 8.87 24.49 -8.40
C LYS A 199 8.71 24.13 -9.88
N ALA A 200 8.88 22.85 -10.23
CA ALA A 200 8.72 22.39 -11.60
C ALA A 200 7.30 22.58 -12.15
N THR A 201 6.28 22.57 -11.30
CA THR A 201 4.89 22.84 -11.70
C THR A 201 4.67 24.33 -11.95
N VAL A 202 5.18 25.21 -11.08
CA VAL A 202 5.12 26.66 -11.25
C VAL A 202 5.90 27.11 -12.49
N LEU A 203 7.09 26.56 -12.75
CA LEU A 203 7.85 26.88 -13.96
C LEU A 203 7.11 26.44 -15.24
N ARG A 204 6.43 25.28 -15.21
CA ARG A 204 5.59 24.83 -16.34
C ARG A 204 4.39 25.74 -16.56
N THR A 205 3.73 26.22 -15.50
CA THR A 205 2.61 27.16 -15.65
C THR A 205 3.09 28.52 -16.15
N LEU A 206 4.22 29.03 -15.66
CA LEU A 206 4.85 30.25 -16.18
C LEU A 206 5.17 30.13 -17.67
N ALA A 207 5.80 29.03 -18.10
CA ALA A 207 6.08 28.78 -19.52
C ALA A 207 4.80 28.71 -20.37
N ALA A 208 3.72 28.12 -19.85
CA ALA A 208 2.44 28.09 -20.54
C ALA A 208 1.79 29.48 -20.66
N LEU A 209 1.89 30.32 -19.62
CA LEU A 209 1.41 31.69 -19.63
C LEU A 209 2.22 32.57 -20.59
N GLU A 210 3.54 32.39 -20.65
CA GLU A 210 4.38 33.11 -21.60
C GLU A 210 4.05 32.73 -23.05
N LYS A 211 3.82 31.44 -23.33
CA LYS A 211 3.33 30.98 -24.63
C LYS A 211 1.97 31.59 -24.98
N ALA A 212 1.05 31.68 -24.02
CA ALA A 212 -0.25 32.32 -24.21
C ALA A 212 -0.13 33.83 -24.49
N ARG A 213 0.81 34.52 -23.81
CA ARG A 213 1.12 35.93 -24.07
C ARG A 213 1.65 36.13 -25.49
N ILE A 214 2.60 35.32 -25.93
CA ILE A 214 3.16 35.40 -27.28
C ILE A 214 2.07 35.15 -28.34
N ALA A 215 1.19 34.17 -28.09
CA ALA A 215 0.07 33.88 -28.98
C ALA A 215 -0.99 35.00 -29.03
N ALA A 216 -1.11 35.80 -27.98
CA ALA A 216 -2.00 36.97 -27.93
C ALA A 216 -1.37 38.24 -28.51
N SER A 217 -0.03 38.29 -28.63
CA SER A 217 0.71 39.42 -29.22
C SER A 217 1.03 39.27 -30.71
N ASN A 218 0.78 38.10 -31.29
CA ASN A 218 0.91 37.79 -32.73
C ASN A 218 -0.48 37.80 -33.39
#